data_AF-U2L4T7-F1
#
_entry.id   AF-U2L4T7-F1
#
_cell.length_a   1.000
_cell.length_b   1.000
_cell.length_c   1.000
_cell.angle_alpha   90.00
_cell.angle_beta   90.00
_cell.angle_gamma   90.00
#
_symmetry.space_group_name_H-M   'P 1'
#
loop_
_entity.id
_entity.type
_entity.pdbx_description
1 polymer ?
#
loop_
_entity_poly.entity_id
_entity_poly.type
_entity_poly.pdbx_seq_one_letter_code
_entity_poly.pdbx_strand_id
1 'polypeptide(L)' 'MSVLIIAISVALLCIKIIFLKGGKFTSQHIHDNAALRKQGIHCVIDQDKEARKSNKAF' A
#
# COMPACT_ATOMS: atom_id res chain seq x y z
N MET A 1 14.52 24.50 6.91
CA MET A 1 14.88 23.55 5.83
C MET A 1 14.06 22.28 5.86
N SER A 2 13.91 21.61 7.00
CA SER A 2 13.06 20.41 7.16
C SER A 2 11.60 20.60 6.68
N VAL A 3 10.98 21.73 7.00
CA VAL A 3 9.58 22.02 6.61
C VAL A 3 9.38 22.07 5.09
N LEU A 4 10.35 22.59 4.34
CA LEU A 4 10.28 22.66 2.88
C LEU A 4 10.31 21.26 2.24
N ILE A 5 11.15 20.38 2.77
CA ILE A 5 11.25 19.00 2.30
C ILE A 5 9.94 18.25 2.58
N ILE A 6 9.38 18.41 3.78
CA ILE A 6 8.10 17.79 4.15
C ILE A 6 6.98 18.30 3.25
N ALA A 7 6.92 19.60 2.98
CA ALA A 7 5.91 20.20 2.11
C ALA A 7 5.98 19.63 0.68
N ILE A 8 7.18 19.49 0.11
CA ILE A 8 7.37 18.91 -1.23
C ILE A 8 6.93 17.44 -1.24
N SER A 9 7.30 16.65 -0.23
CA SER A 9 6.90 15.25 -0.12
C SER A 9 5.38 15.07 -0.06
N VAL A 10 4.67 15.92 0.70
CA VAL A 10 3.20 15.90 0.78
C VAL A 10 2.58 16.33 -0.55
N ALA A 11 3.12 17.36 -1.20
CA ALA A 11 2.63 17.80 -2.51
C ALA A 11 2.75 16.70 -3.57
N LEU A 12 3.88 15.98 -3.60
CA LEU A 12 4.10 14.85 -4.50
C LEU A 12 3.17 13.67 -4.20
N LEU A 13 2.92 13.37 -2.93
CA LEU A 13 1.97 12.32 -2.51
C LEU A 13 0.54 12.62 -2.98
N CYS A 14 0.15 13.90 -2.97
CA CYS A 14 -1.18 14.37 -3.35
C CYS A 14 -1.34 14.67 -4.84
N ILE A 15 -0.29 14.53 -5.66
CA ILE A 15 -0.30 14.97 -7.06
C ILE A 15 -1.45 14.35 -7.86
N LYS A 16 -1.74 13.06 -7.63
CA LYS A 16 -2.85 12.36 -8.29
C LYS A 16 -4.23 12.87 -7.87
N ILE A 17 -4.37 13.43 -6.69
CA ILE A 17 -5.64 13.96 -6.18
C ILE A 17 -5.88 15.37 -6.71
N ILE A 18 -4.82 16.17 -6.79
CA ILE A 18 -4.87 17.55 -7.27
C ILE A 18 -5.08 17.59 -8.80
N PHE A 19 -4.42 16.69 -9.54
CA PHE A 19 -4.44 16.71 -11.01
C PHE A 19 -5.49 15.79 -11.65
N LEU A 20 -5.95 14.71 -11.01
CA LEU A 20 -7.03 13.87 -11.56
C LEU A 20 -8.38 14.22 -10.92
N LYS A 21 -9.37 14.48 -11.76
CA LYS A 21 -10.76 14.71 -11.33
C LYS A 21 -11.31 13.41 -10.73
N GLY A 22 -11.48 13.37 -9.40
CA GLY A 22 -11.85 12.17 -8.65
C GLY A 22 -10.65 11.34 -8.14
N GLY A 23 -9.45 11.91 -8.11
CA GLY A 23 -8.28 11.25 -7.56
C GLY A 23 -8.49 10.88 -6.09
N LYS A 24 -8.23 9.62 -5.77
CA LYS A 24 -8.23 9.09 -4.40
C LYS A 24 -6.80 8.83 -3.99
N PHE A 25 -6.49 8.94 -2.70
CA PHE A 25 -5.27 8.32 -2.19
C PHE A 25 -5.35 6.83 -2.54
N THR A 26 -4.29 6.30 -3.15
CA THR A 26 -4.16 4.84 -3.27
C THR A 26 -4.27 4.26 -1.87
N SER A 27 -5.12 3.25 -1.69
CA SER A 27 -5.31 2.65 -0.38
C SER A 27 -3.95 2.28 0.20
N GLN A 28 -3.61 2.89 1.33
CA GLN A 28 -2.38 2.60 2.05
C GLN A 28 -2.47 1.23 2.76
N HIS A 29 -3.62 0.57 2.64
CA HIS A 29 -3.81 -0.81 3.03
C HIS A 29 -3.29 -1.72 1.92
N ILE A 30 -2.27 -2.52 2.25
CA ILE A 30 -1.68 -3.55 1.37
C ILE A 30 -2.76 -4.44 0.70
N HIS A 31 -3.88 -4.63 1.39
CA HIS A 31 -5.02 -5.46 0.95
C HIS A 31 -5.79 -4.94 -0.28
N ASP A 32 -5.84 -3.62 -0.48
CA ASP A 32 -6.59 -2.98 -1.58
C ASP A 32 -5.74 -2.75 -2.83
N ASN A 33 -4.43 -2.99 -2.73
CA ASN A 33 -3.54 -2.81 -3.86
C ASN A 33 -3.61 -4.05 -4.77
N ALA A 34 -4.40 -3.94 -5.85
CA ALA A 34 -4.57 -5.00 -6.85
C ALA A 34 -3.24 -5.49 -7.46
N ALA A 35 -2.19 -4.65 -7.50
CA ALA A 35 -0.87 -5.07 -7.97
C ALA A 35 -0.17 -5.98 -6.95
N LEU A 36 -0.21 -5.65 -5.66
CA LEU A 36 0.34 -6.51 -4.59
C LEU A 36 -0.45 -7.82 -4.46
N ARG A 37 -1.77 -7.76 -4.64
CA ARG A 37 -2.63 -8.95 -4.70
C ARG A 37 -2.27 -9.86 -5.87
N LYS A 38 -1.96 -9.30 -7.04
CA LYS A 38 -1.47 -10.06 -8.22
C LYS A 38 -0.10 -10.73 -7.96
N GLN A 39 0.73 -10.14 -7.09
CA GLN A 39 1.99 -10.74 -6.66
C GLN A 39 1.82 -11.76 -5.52
N GLY A 40 0.59 -12.05 -5.07
CA GLY A 40 0.32 -12.96 -3.96
C GLY A 40 0.70 -12.40 -2.59
N ILE A 41 0.99 -11.10 -2.51
CA ILE A 41 1.33 -10.43 -1.26
C ILE A 41 0.03 -10.03 -0.58
N HIS A 42 -0.33 -10.80 0.44
CA HIS A 42 -1.55 -10.64 1.23
C HIS A 42 -1.20 -10.22 2.66
N CYS A 43 -2.19 -9.92 3.51
CA CYS A 43 -1.85 -9.54 4.89
C CYS A 43 -1.04 -10.67 5.56
N VAL A 44 -0.03 -10.28 6.34
CA VAL A 44 0.85 -11.23 7.02
C VAL A 44 0.07 -12.24 7.87
N ILE A 45 -1.11 -11.85 8.37
CA ILE A 45 -1.98 -12.73 9.17
C ILE A 45 -2.59 -13.85 8.30
N ASP A 46 -3.07 -13.54 7.09
CA ASP A 46 -3.55 -14.57 6.18
C ASP A 46 -2.39 -15.40 5.62
N GLN A 47 -1.26 -14.78 5.25
CA GLN A 47 -0.07 -15.54 4.82
C GLN A 47 0.41 -16.51 5.91
N ASP A 48 0.42 -16.07 7.16
CA ASP A 48 0.76 -16.91 8.32
C ASP A 48 -0.29 -18.01 8.54
N LYS A 49 -1.58 -17.71 8.39
CA LYS A 49 -2.67 -18.70 8.47
C LYS A 49 -2.58 -19.74 7.34
N GLU A 50 -2.26 -19.32 6.12
CA GLU A 50 -2.04 -20.18 4.97
C GLU A 50 -0.78 -21.04 5.15
N ALA A 51 0.32 -20.47 5.65
CA ALA A 51 1.56 -21.20 5.95
C ALA A 51 1.34 -22.27 7.02
N ARG A 52 0.60 -21.94 8.09
CA ARG A 52 0.18 -22.89 9.14
C ARG A 52 -0.72 -23.99 8.58
N LYS A 53 -1.69 -23.64 7.73
CA LYS A 53 -2.60 -24.61 7.11
C LYS A 53 -1.91 -25.52 6.08
N SER A 54 -0.87 -25.01 5.42
CA SER A 54 -0.07 -25.75 4.44
C SER A 54 1.07 -26.56 5.07
N ASN A 55 1.16 -26.63 6.41
CA ASN A 55 2.24 -27.30 7.15
C ASN A 55 3.65 -26.91 6.68
N LYS A 56 3.81 -25.65 6.22
CA LYS A 56 5.10 -25.03 5.86
C LYS A 56 5.57 -24.07 6.94
N ALA A 57 5.14 -24.28 8.18
CA ALA A 57 5.73 -23.65 9.34
C ALA A 57 7.02 -24.43 9.66
N PHE A 58 8.15 -23.92 9.21
CA PHE A 58 9.47 -24.27 9.73
C PHE A 58 9.94 -23.14 10.63
#